data_AF-A0A7J0D0F1-F1
#
_entry.id   AF-A0A7J0D0F1-F1
#
_cell.length_a   1.000
_cell.length_b   1.000
_cell.length_c   1.000
_cell.angle_alpha   90.00
_cell.angle_beta   90.00
_cell.angle_gamma   90.00
#
_symmetry.space_group_name_H-M   'P 1'
#
loop_
_entity.id
_entity.type
_entity.pdbx_description
1 polymer ?
#
loop_
_entity_poly.entity_id
_entity_poly.type
_entity_poly.pdbx_seq_one_letter_code
_entity_poly.pdbx_strand_id
1 'polypeptide(L)'
;MLREAGTRIGMIAIEPATRRRIRLNGTSSPEADGVRIALDQVIGNCPKYLQKRDHILLPPDRGGRRTAVRRGAELTTVQQLTLATSDSFFIATASPDGDADASHRGGNPGFLQVLSPTRLRWPDYAGNAMFLTLGNLELHPQAGLLVPDWETGDLLQLSGTAHTVWDGAEAAAVPGAQRIVEFRIEAVQETRDAVRLRWSDPDFSRFNPPVAPG
;
A
#
# COMPACT_ATOMS: atom_id res chain seq x y z
N MET A 1 19.47 1.64 -4.92
CA MET A 1 18.70 0.40 -5.14
C MET A 1 18.48 0.11 -6.63
N LEU A 2 17.60 0.80 -7.37
CA LEU A 2 17.34 0.48 -8.80
C LEU A 2 18.51 0.68 -9.79
N ARG A 3 19.65 1.19 -9.33
CA ARG A 3 20.86 1.39 -10.13
C ARG A 3 21.80 0.17 -10.11
N GLU A 4 21.51 -0.81 -9.27
CA GLU A 4 22.28 -2.04 -9.14
C GLU A 4 21.58 -3.17 -9.88
N ALA A 5 22.31 -3.81 -10.80
CA ALA A 5 21.83 -4.99 -11.49
C ALA A 5 21.60 -6.14 -10.50
N GLY A 6 20.55 -6.93 -10.71
CA GLY A 6 20.24 -8.07 -9.86
C GLY A 6 19.36 -7.75 -8.65
N THR A 7 18.95 -6.49 -8.46
CA THR A 7 18.03 -6.11 -7.36
C THR A 7 16.67 -6.79 -7.56
N ARG A 8 16.20 -7.52 -6.55
CA ARG A 8 14.84 -8.09 -6.50
C ARG A 8 13.81 -6.99 -6.27
N ILE A 9 12.74 -6.98 -7.06
CA ILE A 9 11.68 -5.98 -6.99
C ILE A 9 10.32 -6.68 -6.95
N GLY A 10 9.50 -6.26 -6.00
CA GLY A 10 8.07 -6.53 -5.99
C GLY A 10 7.30 -5.33 -6.52
N MET A 11 6.38 -5.56 -7.46
CA MET A 11 5.57 -4.49 -8.04
C MET A 11 4.10 -4.87 -8.08
N ILE A 12 3.26 -3.84 -8.13
CA ILE A 12 1.85 -3.96 -8.42
C ILE A 12 1.47 -2.93 -9.48
N ALA A 13 0.88 -3.41 -10.57
CA ALA A 13 0.18 -2.59 -11.53
C ALA A 13 -1.31 -2.56 -11.15
N ILE A 14 -1.91 -1.37 -11.15
CA ILE A 14 -3.31 -1.18 -10.75
C ILE A 14 -4.02 -0.23 -11.69
N GLU A 15 -5.25 -0.59 -12.07
CA GLU A 15 -6.15 0.20 -12.90
C GLU A 15 -7.49 0.33 -12.14
N PRO A 16 -7.65 1.37 -11.28
CA PRO A 16 -8.85 1.55 -10.47
C PRO A 16 -10.14 1.64 -11.30
N ALA A 17 -10.12 2.32 -12.46
CA ALA A 17 -11.28 2.54 -13.31
C ALA A 17 -11.99 1.23 -13.73
N THR A 18 -11.22 0.18 -14.00
CA THR A 18 -11.71 -1.16 -14.40
C THR A 18 -11.58 -2.20 -13.27
N ARG A 19 -11.10 -1.79 -12.09
CA ARG A 19 -10.78 -2.65 -10.93
C ARG A 19 -9.82 -3.80 -11.27
N ARG A 20 -8.77 -3.54 -12.05
CA ARG A 20 -7.73 -4.53 -12.33
C ARG A 20 -6.50 -4.30 -11.49
N ARG A 21 -5.86 -5.39 -11.08
CA ARG A 21 -4.54 -5.36 -10.44
C ARG A 21 -3.75 -6.61 -10.77
N ILE A 22 -2.45 -6.44 -10.97
CA ILE A 22 -1.52 -7.52 -11.28
C ILE A 22 -0.27 -7.31 -10.43
N ARG A 23 0.16 -8.35 -9.73
CA ARG A 23 1.47 -8.38 -9.08
C ARG A 23 2.52 -8.83 -10.09
N LEU A 24 3.65 -8.14 -10.09
CA LEU A 24 4.73 -8.31 -11.04
C LEU A 24 6.03 -8.30 -10.24
N ASN A 25 6.56 -9.48 -9.93
CA ASN A 25 7.78 -9.61 -9.15
C ASN A 25 8.90 -10.13 -10.05
N GLY A 26 10.11 -9.66 -9.83
CA GLY A 26 11.23 -10.03 -10.67
C GLY A 26 12.55 -9.36 -10.28
N THR A 27 13.48 -9.36 -11.22
CA THR A 27 14.83 -8.85 -11.03
C THR A 27 15.11 -7.69 -11.96
N SER A 28 15.65 -6.59 -11.42
CA SER A 28 15.96 -5.41 -12.22
C SER A 28 17.38 -5.39 -12.75
N SER A 29 17.52 -4.83 -13.95
CA SER A 29 18.79 -4.41 -14.54
C SER A 29 18.69 -2.97 -15.03
N PRO A 30 19.64 -2.08 -14.71
CA PRO A 30 19.64 -0.73 -15.24
C PRO A 30 19.81 -0.73 -16.76
N GLU A 31 19.14 0.20 -17.44
CA GLU A 31 19.30 0.50 -18.86
C GLU A 31 19.68 1.97 -19.07
N ALA A 32 20.00 2.38 -20.30
CA ALA A 32 20.45 3.73 -20.62
C ALA A 32 19.42 4.82 -20.26
N ASP A 33 18.13 4.52 -20.42
CA ASP A 33 17.00 5.44 -20.23
C ASP A 33 15.98 4.94 -19.19
N GLY A 34 16.31 3.88 -18.44
CA GLY A 34 15.35 3.30 -17.50
C GLY A 34 15.84 2.08 -16.74
N VAL A 35 14.89 1.22 -16.40
CA VAL A 35 15.14 -0.04 -15.72
C VAL A 35 14.36 -1.14 -16.44
N ARG A 36 15.05 -2.21 -16.80
CA ARG A 36 14.41 -3.45 -17.26
C ARG A 36 14.14 -4.33 -16.07
N ILE A 37 12.98 -5.00 -16.07
CA ILE A 37 12.62 -5.96 -15.04
C ILE A 37 12.31 -7.29 -15.72
N ALA A 38 13.15 -8.29 -15.47
CA ALA A 38 12.87 -9.67 -15.85
C ALA A 38 11.89 -10.25 -14.83
N LEU A 39 10.68 -10.56 -15.28
CA LEU A 39 9.59 -11.02 -14.41
C LEU A 39 9.73 -12.51 -14.09
N ASP A 40 9.75 -12.82 -12.80
CA ASP A 40 9.73 -14.19 -12.28
C ASP A 40 8.28 -14.63 -11.97
N GLN A 41 7.42 -13.67 -11.58
CA GLN A 41 6.03 -13.92 -11.20
C GLN A 41 5.09 -12.86 -11.76
N VAL A 42 3.98 -13.32 -12.34
CA VAL A 42 2.88 -12.47 -12.83
C VAL A 42 1.57 -13.04 -12.29
N ILE A 43 0.95 -12.31 -11.36
CA ILE A 43 -0.20 -12.84 -10.63
C ILE A 43 -1.36 -11.85 -10.70
N GLY A 44 -2.40 -12.22 -11.45
CA GLY A 44 -3.66 -11.48 -11.49
C GLY A 44 -4.46 -11.71 -10.21
N ASN A 45 -4.73 -10.64 -9.47
CA ASN A 45 -5.57 -10.71 -8.27
C ASN A 45 -7.01 -10.26 -8.59
N CYS A 46 -7.98 -10.86 -7.91
CA CYS A 46 -9.40 -10.52 -8.06
C CYS A 46 -9.68 -9.04 -7.75
N PRO A 47 -10.82 -8.45 -8.19
CA PRO A 47 -11.13 -7.03 -7.98
C PRO A 47 -11.62 -6.69 -6.56
N LYS A 48 -11.68 -7.66 -5.63
CA LYS A 48 -12.22 -7.44 -4.28
C LYS A 48 -11.46 -6.32 -3.56
N TYR A 49 -12.22 -5.46 -2.90
CA TYR A 49 -11.76 -4.33 -2.09
C TYR A 49 -11.06 -3.21 -2.87
N LEU A 50 -11.00 -3.30 -4.20
CA LEU A 50 -10.48 -2.23 -5.04
C LEU A 50 -11.58 -1.20 -5.32
N GLN A 51 -11.35 0.04 -4.87
CA GLN A 51 -12.27 1.15 -5.14
C GLN A 51 -12.10 1.61 -6.58
N LYS A 52 -13.22 1.81 -7.28
CA LYS A 52 -13.16 2.33 -8.64
C LYS A 52 -13.03 3.85 -8.59
N ARG A 53 -12.16 4.37 -9.44
CA ARG A 53 -11.90 5.80 -9.59
C ARG A 53 -11.53 6.07 -11.04
N ASP A 54 -12.00 7.20 -11.55
CA ASP A 54 -11.49 7.75 -12.81
C ASP A 54 -10.33 8.70 -12.50
N HIS A 55 -9.51 9.02 -13.51
CA HIS A 55 -8.37 9.92 -13.33
C HIS A 55 -8.19 10.91 -14.46
N ILE A 56 -7.53 12.01 -14.12
CA ILE A 56 -6.92 12.92 -15.07
C ILE A 56 -5.41 12.97 -14.81
N LEU A 57 -4.64 13.17 -15.88
CA LEU A 57 -3.21 13.45 -15.78
C LEU A 57 -3.00 14.96 -15.95
N LEU A 58 -2.50 15.61 -14.90
CA LEU A 58 -2.14 17.02 -14.99
C LEU A 58 -0.96 17.23 -15.95
N PRO A 59 -0.93 18.35 -16.70
CA PRO A 59 0.18 18.68 -17.58
C PRO A 59 1.49 18.78 -16.79
N PRO A 60 2.65 18.57 -17.43
CA PRO A 60 3.95 18.74 -16.78
C PRO A 60 4.08 20.14 -16.18
N ASP A 61 4.54 20.23 -14.94
CA ASP A 61 4.88 21.51 -14.32
C ASP A 61 6.14 22.07 -15.01
N ARG A 62 5.95 23.08 -15.86
CA ARG A 62 7.04 23.77 -16.55
C ARG A 62 7.84 24.69 -15.61
N GLY A 63 7.36 24.91 -14.38
CA GLY A 63 7.99 25.74 -13.36
C GLY A 63 9.05 25.03 -12.50
N GLY A 64 9.28 23.73 -12.71
CA GLY A 64 10.34 22.99 -12.02
C GLY A 64 10.20 22.95 -10.49
N ARG A 65 8.97 23.06 -9.96
CA ARG A 65 8.77 23.10 -8.51
C ARG A 65 9.23 21.78 -7.90
N ARG A 66 10.30 21.85 -7.10
CA ARG A 66 10.86 20.68 -6.44
C ARG A 66 9.87 20.20 -5.38
N THR A 67 9.37 18.99 -5.57
CA THR A 67 8.50 18.25 -4.64
C THR A 67 9.07 18.32 -3.22
N ALA A 68 8.33 18.92 -2.29
CA ALA A 68 8.79 19.05 -0.91
C ALA A 68 8.68 17.69 -0.21
N VAL A 69 9.81 17.22 0.34
CA VAL A 69 9.87 15.96 1.10
C VAL A 69 10.01 16.29 2.58
N ARG A 70 9.06 15.82 3.40
CA ARG A 70 9.10 15.91 4.85
C ARG A 70 9.36 14.54 5.43
N ARG A 71 10.20 14.46 6.45
CA ARG A 71 10.57 13.20 7.13
C ARG A 71 10.34 13.32 8.63
N GLY A 72 9.99 12.20 9.26
CA GLY A 72 9.79 12.10 10.69
C GLY A 72 9.90 10.65 11.16
N ALA A 73 9.90 10.46 12.48
CA ALA A 73 9.84 9.14 13.11
C ALA A 73 8.40 8.70 13.45
N GLU A 74 7.46 9.65 13.51
CA GLU A 74 6.07 9.44 13.88
C GLU A 74 5.12 10.29 13.03
N LEU A 75 3.84 9.92 13.04
CA LEU A 75 2.79 10.61 12.31
C LEU A 75 2.35 11.90 13.01
N THR A 76 2.32 12.99 12.25
CA THR A 76 1.61 14.22 12.65
C THR A 76 0.09 13.98 12.71
N THR A 77 -0.64 14.83 13.43
CA THR A 77 -2.11 14.75 13.51
C THR A 77 -2.78 14.75 12.13
N VAL A 78 -2.29 15.55 11.18
CA VAL A 78 -2.83 15.60 9.81
C VAL A 78 -2.63 14.27 9.11
N GLN A 79 -1.45 13.67 9.22
CA GLN A 79 -1.16 12.36 8.62
C GLN A 79 -1.99 11.24 9.26
N GLN A 80 -2.23 11.29 10.57
CA GLN A 80 -3.13 10.36 11.25
C GLN A 80 -4.55 10.44 10.69
N LEU A 81 -5.07 11.66 10.45
CA LEU A 81 -6.38 11.86 9.83
C LEU A 81 -6.42 11.32 8.39
N THR A 82 -5.40 11.61 7.58
CA THR A 82 -5.28 11.06 6.22
C THR A 82 -5.32 9.53 6.21
N LEU A 83 -4.58 8.88 7.11
CA LEU A 83 -4.58 7.42 7.20
C LEU A 83 -5.93 6.87 7.66
N ALA A 84 -6.57 7.50 8.65
CA ALA A 84 -7.86 7.07 9.17
C ALA A 84 -8.99 7.19 8.13
N THR A 85 -8.92 8.17 7.22
CA THR A 85 -9.91 8.36 6.16
C THR A 85 -9.56 7.64 4.85
N SER A 86 -8.39 7.02 4.76
CA SER A 86 -7.96 6.29 3.57
C SER A 86 -8.82 5.04 3.34
N ASP A 87 -9.21 4.81 2.10
CA ASP A 87 -9.91 3.60 1.62
C ASP A 87 -8.98 2.57 0.99
N SER A 88 -7.73 2.95 0.76
CA SER A 88 -6.73 2.15 0.06
C SER A 88 -5.31 2.52 0.51
N PHE A 89 -4.46 1.50 0.62
CA PHE A 89 -3.01 1.68 0.68
C PHE A 89 -2.30 0.51 -0.01
N PHE A 90 -1.00 0.65 -0.19
CA PHE A 90 -0.14 -0.40 -0.71
C PHE A 90 0.86 -0.83 0.36
N ILE A 91 1.15 -2.12 0.39
CA ILE A 91 2.15 -2.72 1.30
C ILE A 91 3.22 -3.42 0.48
N ALA A 92 4.47 -3.14 0.80
CA ALA A 92 5.65 -3.83 0.32
C ALA A 92 6.20 -4.73 1.43
N THR A 93 6.53 -5.96 1.07
CA THR A 93 7.16 -6.97 1.96
C THR A 93 8.23 -7.71 1.17
N ALA A 94 9.11 -8.45 1.85
CA ALA A 94 10.07 -9.32 1.19
C ALA A 94 10.29 -10.59 2.00
N SER A 95 10.65 -11.69 1.32
CA SER A 95 11.18 -12.88 1.98
C SER A 95 12.53 -12.60 2.65
N PRO A 96 13.02 -13.48 3.54
CA PRO A 96 14.39 -13.38 4.07
C PRO A 96 15.48 -13.37 2.99
N ASP A 97 15.22 -13.98 1.83
CA ASP A 97 16.14 -14.02 0.68
C ASP A 97 16.06 -12.75 -0.18
N GLY A 98 15.19 -11.80 0.18
CA GLY A 98 15.02 -10.53 -0.51
C GLY A 98 14.02 -10.54 -1.67
N ASP A 99 13.24 -11.62 -1.85
CA ASP A 99 12.18 -11.66 -2.85
C ASP A 99 11.04 -10.74 -2.44
N ALA A 100 11.05 -9.52 -3.00
CA ALA A 100 10.09 -8.48 -2.70
C ALA A 100 8.74 -8.72 -3.39
N ASP A 101 7.66 -8.30 -2.72
CA ASP A 101 6.28 -8.35 -3.20
C ASP A 101 5.56 -7.05 -2.81
N ALA A 102 4.64 -6.59 -3.67
CA ALA A 102 3.79 -5.44 -3.42
C ALA A 102 2.31 -5.80 -3.56
N SER A 103 1.50 -5.38 -2.59
CA SER A 103 0.06 -5.63 -2.54
C SER A 103 -0.73 -4.33 -2.38
N HIS A 104 -1.95 -4.32 -2.93
CA HIS A 104 -2.99 -3.38 -2.54
C HIS A 104 -3.77 -3.92 -1.34
N ARG A 105 -4.18 -3.02 -0.44
CA ARG A 105 -5.15 -3.25 0.64
C ARG A 105 -6.22 -2.17 0.53
N GLY A 106 -7.48 -2.55 0.67
CA GLY A 106 -8.59 -1.61 0.58
C GLY A 106 -9.76 -1.98 1.47
N GLY A 107 -10.58 -0.99 1.77
CA GLY A 107 -11.77 -1.09 2.59
C GLY A 107 -12.53 0.23 2.57
N ASN A 108 -13.58 0.34 3.39
CA ASN A 108 -14.23 1.63 3.62
C ASN A 108 -13.35 2.50 4.55
N PRO A 109 -13.42 3.85 4.48
CA PRO A 109 -12.70 4.73 5.41
C PRO A 109 -12.87 4.30 6.86
N GLY A 110 -11.76 4.19 7.60
CA GLY A 110 -11.70 3.62 8.94
C GLY A 110 -11.25 2.16 9.00
N PHE A 111 -11.09 1.46 7.86
CA PHE A 111 -10.52 0.10 7.85
C PHE A 111 -9.04 0.09 8.25
N LEU A 112 -8.30 1.16 7.91
CA LEU A 112 -6.95 1.42 8.40
C LEU A 112 -7.06 2.23 9.69
N GLN A 113 -6.87 1.56 10.82
CA GLN A 113 -6.97 2.15 12.15
C GLN A 113 -5.63 2.74 12.57
N VAL A 114 -5.65 3.97 13.05
CA VAL A 114 -4.51 4.61 13.70
C VAL A 114 -4.64 4.42 15.20
N LEU A 115 -3.78 3.57 15.78
CA LEU A 115 -3.80 3.27 17.22
C LEU A 115 -2.95 4.26 18.02
N SER A 116 -1.90 4.81 17.39
CA SER A 116 -1.05 5.86 17.94
C SER A 116 -0.26 6.54 16.79
N PRO A 117 0.51 7.62 17.07
CA PRO A 117 1.42 8.22 16.07
C PRO A 117 2.42 7.25 15.44
N THR A 118 2.63 6.07 16.03
CA THR A 118 3.60 5.06 15.57
C THR A 118 3.00 3.67 15.38
N ARG A 119 1.67 3.50 15.51
CA ARG A 119 1.00 2.20 15.45
C ARG A 119 -0.24 2.24 14.58
N LEU A 120 -0.31 1.33 13.62
CA LEU A 120 -1.46 1.12 12.74
C LEU A 120 -1.97 -0.32 12.88
N ARG A 121 -3.25 -0.50 12.56
CA ARG A 121 -3.92 -1.80 12.52
C ARG A 121 -4.89 -1.84 11.34
N TRP A 122 -4.99 -2.98 10.65
CA TRP A 122 -6.02 -3.19 9.63
C TRP A 122 -6.41 -4.67 9.54
N PRO A 123 -7.62 -4.99 9.06
CA PRO A 123 -8.04 -6.36 8.84
C PRO A 123 -7.46 -6.95 7.54
N ASP A 124 -7.12 -8.23 7.59
CA ASP A 124 -6.92 -9.06 6.39
C ASP A 124 -8.26 -9.69 6.00
N TYR A 125 -8.82 -9.23 4.89
CA TYR A 125 -10.06 -9.76 4.35
C TYR A 125 -9.84 -10.97 3.43
N ALA A 126 -10.89 -11.75 3.19
CA ALA A 126 -10.85 -12.95 2.35
C ALA A 126 -10.34 -12.68 0.91
N GLY A 127 -9.09 -13.10 0.67
CA GLY A 127 -8.40 -13.01 -0.62
C GLY A 127 -8.35 -14.34 -1.39
N ASN A 128 -7.21 -14.59 -2.05
CA ASN A 128 -6.92 -15.81 -2.81
C ASN A 128 -6.08 -16.84 -2.04
N ALA A 129 -5.89 -16.64 -0.73
CA ALA A 129 -5.18 -17.55 0.17
C ALA A 129 -3.75 -17.95 -0.27
N MET A 130 -3.06 -17.13 -1.08
CA MET A 130 -1.67 -17.40 -1.47
C MET A 130 -0.65 -16.95 -0.42
N PHE A 131 -1.07 -16.19 0.59
CA PHE A 131 -0.22 -15.70 1.70
C PHE A 131 1.09 -15.00 1.29
N LEU A 132 1.21 -14.42 0.09
CA LEU A 132 2.44 -13.75 -0.35
C LEU A 132 2.89 -12.66 0.64
N THR A 133 1.98 -11.75 1.00
CA THR A 133 2.29 -10.70 1.98
C THR A 133 2.38 -11.26 3.41
N LEU A 134 1.41 -12.06 3.85
CA LEU A 134 1.34 -12.52 5.25
C LEU A 134 2.45 -13.52 5.60
N GLY A 135 2.79 -14.41 4.67
CA GLY A 135 3.89 -15.36 4.81
C GLY A 135 5.24 -14.64 4.85
N ASN A 136 5.42 -13.59 4.03
CA ASN A 136 6.60 -12.73 4.16
C ASN A 136 6.66 -12.08 5.55
N LEU A 137 5.55 -11.52 6.06
CA LEU A 137 5.53 -10.89 7.39
C LEU A 137 5.83 -11.88 8.54
N GLU A 138 5.42 -13.14 8.40
CA GLU A 138 5.71 -14.19 9.39
C GLU A 138 7.22 -14.52 9.44
N LEU A 139 7.90 -14.49 8.29
CA LEU A 139 9.32 -14.85 8.18
C LEU A 139 10.26 -13.65 8.28
N HIS A 140 9.80 -12.46 7.90
CA HIS A 140 10.58 -11.25 7.75
C HIS A 140 9.67 -10.03 7.96
N PRO A 141 9.64 -9.46 9.19
CA PRO A 141 8.61 -8.50 9.59
C PRO A 141 8.74 -7.12 8.94
N GLN A 142 9.84 -6.82 8.25
CA GLN A 142 10.07 -5.53 7.60
C GLN A 142 9.01 -5.29 6.51
N ALA A 143 8.34 -4.14 6.60
CA ALA A 143 7.32 -3.74 5.65
C ALA A 143 7.38 -2.23 5.36
N GLY A 144 6.98 -1.88 4.15
CA GLY A 144 6.75 -0.50 3.74
C GLY A 144 5.28 -0.29 3.39
N LEU A 145 4.70 0.84 3.78
CA LEU A 145 3.37 1.26 3.35
C LEU A 145 3.47 2.49 2.44
N LEU A 146 2.65 2.53 1.40
CA LEU A 146 2.45 3.70 0.56
C LEU A 146 0.96 4.05 0.56
N VAL A 147 0.64 5.25 1.02
CA VAL A 147 -0.71 5.79 1.05
C VAL A 147 -0.78 7.01 0.13
N PRO A 148 -1.39 6.88 -1.05
CA PRO A 148 -1.60 8.02 -1.92
C PRO A 148 -2.77 8.87 -1.44
N ASP A 149 -2.59 10.18 -1.48
CA ASP A 149 -3.71 11.11 -1.54
C ASP A 149 -4.20 11.16 -3.00
N TRP A 150 -5.37 10.58 -3.22
CA TRP A 150 -5.98 10.43 -4.54
C TRP A 150 -6.39 11.78 -5.15
N GLU A 151 -6.69 12.77 -4.31
CA GLU A 151 -7.12 14.10 -4.75
C GLU A 151 -5.92 15.01 -4.99
N THR A 152 -4.90 15.01 -4.12
CA THR A 152 -3.79 15.96 -4.22
C THR A 152 -2.56 15.40 -4.93
N GLY A 153 -2.44 14.08 -5.07
CA GLY A 153 -1.24 13.43 -5.59
C GLY A 153 -0.06 13.45 -4.61
N ASP A 154 -0.29 13.82 -3.35
CA ASP A 154 0.66 13.63 -2.25
C ASP A 154 0.86 12.12 -1.98
N LEU A 155 2.05 11.74 -1.55
CA LEU A 155 2.35 10.38 -1.13
C LEU A 155 2.87 10.36 0.30
N LEU A 156 2.22 9.57 1.15
CA LEU A 156 2.71 9.23 2.48
C LEU A 156 3.33 7.83 2.46
N GLN A 157 4.64 7.76 2.69
CA GLN A 157 5.40 6.53 2.77
C GLN A 157 5.76 6.25 4.22
N LEU A 158 5.54 5.02 4.67
CA LEU A 158 5.87 4.55 6.01
C LEU A 158 6.81 3.35 5.89
N SER A 159 7.80 3.29 6.76
CA SER A 159 8.68 2.11 6.88
C SER A 159 8.68 1.65 8.33
N GLY A 160 8.73 0.34 8.53
CA GLY A 160 8.76 -0.24 9.85
C GLY A 160 8.54 -1.75 9.81
N THR A 161 7.84 -2.27 10.82
CA THR A 161 7.61 -3.71 10.97
C THR A 161 6.13 -4.03 11.09
N ALA A 162 5.69 -5.11 10.47
CA ALA A 162 4.34 -5.65 10.62
C ALA A 162 4.36 -7.11 11.05
N HIS A 163 3.29 -7.53 11.73
CA HIS A 163 3.04 -8.92 12.08
C HIS A 163 1.54 -9.24 11.97
N THR A 164 1.24 -10.51 11.73
CA THR A 164 -0.13 -11.00 11.65
C THR A 164 -0.57 -11.46 13.03
N VAL A 165 -1.70 -10.95 13.51
CA VAL A 165 -2.38 -11.44 14.71
C VAL A 165 -3.31 -12.57 14.27
N TRP A 166 -2.95 -13.78 14.68
CA TRP A 166 -3.66 -15.02 14.36
C TRP A 166 -4.78 -15.37 15.34
N ASP A 167 -4.92 -14.61 16.43
CA ASP A 167 -6.01 -14.78 17.40
C ASP A 167 -7.36 -14.49 16.73
N GLY A 168 -8.22 -15.51 16.69
CA GLY A 168 -9.54 -15.41 16.08
C GLY A 168 -10.49 -14.45 16.80
N ALA A 169 -10.28 -14.16 18.08
CA ALA A 169 -11.14 -13.25 18.83
C ALA A 169 -11.00 -11.80 18.34
N GLU A 170 -9.78 -11.36 18.05
CA GLU A 170 -9.47 -10.03 17.50
C GLU A 170 -10.07 -9.85 16.10
N ALA A 171 -9.94 -10.87 15.25
CA ALA A 171 -10.56 -10.85 13.93
C ALA A 171 -12.11 -10.90 14.01
N ALA A 172 -12.67 -11.68 14.93
CA ALA A 172 -14.12 -11.80 15.10
C ALA A 172 -14.81 -10.48 15.48
N ALA A 173 -14.09 -9.56 16.12
CA ALA A 173 -14.59 -8.23 16.45
C ALA A 173 -14.67 -7.27 15.23
N VAL A 174 -14.02 -7.62 14.10
CA VAL A 174 -13.95 -6.76 12.91
C VAL A 174 -14.71 -7.40 11.75
N PRO A 175 -15.79 -6.78 11.24
CA PRO A 175 -16.59 -7.35 10.17
C PRO A 175 -15.76 -7.77 8.94
N GLY A 176 -15.91 -9.02 8.54
CA GLY A 176 -15.24 -9.60 7.37
C GLY A 176 -13.74 -9.88 7.54
N ALA A 177 -13.13 -9.57 8.68
CA ALA A 177 -11.74 -9.88 8.95
C ALA A 177 -11.54 -11.39 9.12
N GLN A 178 -10.50 -11.93 8.48
CA GLN A 178 -10.01 -13.28 8.75
C GLN A 178 -8.87 -13.26 9.77
N ARG A 179 -8.10 -12.17 9.77
CA ARG A 179 -6.94 -11.91 10.64
C ARG A 179 -6.82 -10.40 10.81
N ILE A 180 -6.00 -10.01 11.76
CA ILE A 180 -5.60 -8.61 11.94
C ILE A 180 -4.10 -8.49 11.62
N VAL A 181 -3.69 -7.38 11.02
CA VAL A 181 -2.28 -7.03 10.83
C VAL A 181 -2.02 -5.75 11.61
N GLU A 182 -0.94 -5.75 12.37
CA GLU A 182 -0.46 -4.58 13.10
C GLU A 182 0.88 -4.13 12.54
N PHE A 183 1.06 -2.82 12.46
CA PHE A 183 2.27 -2.19 11.94
C PHE A 183 2.82 -1.16 12.92
N ARG A 184 4.11 -1.26 13.20
CA ARG A 184 4.89 -0.28 13.98
C ARG A 184 5.73 0.55 13.02
N ILE A 185 5.50 1.85 13.05
CA ILE A 185 6.19 2.85 12.24
C ILE A 185 7.57 3.11 12.83
N GLU A 186 8.57 3.17 11.97
CA GLU A 186 9.97 3.53 12.30
C GLU A 186 10.44 4.75 11.51
N ALA A 187 9.87 4.99 10.33
CA ALA A 187 10.11 6.19 9.55
C ALA A 187 8.86 6.60 8.75
N VAL A 188 8.69 7.92 8.63
CA VAL A 188 7.64 8.59 7.87
C VAL A 188 8.28 9.48 6.81
N GLN A 189 7.78 9.42 5.58
CA GLN A 189 8.14 10.33 4.50
C GLN A 189 6.89 10.81 3.75
N GLU A 190 6.59 12.10 3.84
CA GLU A 190 5.55 12.75 3.04
C GLU A 190 6.21 13.46 1.85
N THR A 191 5.70 13.19 0.65
CA THR A 191 6.17 13.80 -0.59
C THR A 191 4.98 14.51 -1.24
N ARG A 192 4.99 15.84 -1.24
CA ARG A 192 3.86 16.65 -1.72
C ARG A 192 3.87 16.86 -3.21
N ASP A 193 2.73 16.71 -3.88
CA ASP A 193 2.58 16.75 -5.33
C ASP A 193 3.53 15.75 -6.02
N ALA A 194 3.67 14.55 -5.44
CA ALA A 194 4.59 13.53 -5.92
C ALA A 194 4.17 12.95 -7.27
N VAL A 195 2.86 12.81 -7.48
CA VAL A 195 2.27 12.24 -8.69
C VAL A 195 1.36 13.27 -9.33
N ARG A 196 1.35 13.35 -10.66
CA ARG A 196 0.47 14.26 -11.44
C ARG A 196 -0.92 13.71 -11.71
N LEU A 197 -1.19 12.48 -11.31
CA LEU A 197 -2.50 11.87 -11.43
C LEU A 197 -3.40 12.45 -10.34
N ARG A 198 -4.62 12.82 -10.73
CA ARG A 198 -5.69 13.25 -9.82
C ARG A 198 -6.87 12.34 -10.08
N TRP A 199 -7.46 11.82 -9.03
CA TRP A 199 -8.49 10.80 -9.12
C TRP A 199 -9.82 11.33 -8.59
N SER A 200 -10.91 10.78 -9.11
CA SER A 200 -12.24 11.05 -8.59
C SER A 200 -12.43 10.48 -7.18
N ASP A 201 -13.52 10.89 -6.53
CA ASP A 201 -14.06 10.17 -5.38
C ASP A 201 -14.28 8.68 -5.72
N PRO A 202 -14.14 7.79 -4.72
CA PRO A 202 -14.24 6.35 -4.94
C PRO A 202 -15.68 5.87 -5.11
N ASP A 203 -15.90 5.09 -6.16
CA ASP A 203 -16.98 4.10 -6.21
C ASP A 203 -16.54 2.88 -5.36
N PHE A 204 -16.99 2.84 -4.10
CA PHE A 204 -16.61 1.78 -3.16
C PHE A 204 -16.94 0.38 -3.69
N SER A 205 -16.05 -0.55 -3.42
CA SER A 205 -16.21 -1.95 -3.77
C SER A 205 -17.39 -2.53 -3.00
N ARG A 206 -18.32 -3.19 -3.71
CA ARG A 206 -19.42 -3.94 -3.09
C ARG A 206 -18.96 -5.04 -2.12
N PHE A 207 -17.68 -5.39 -2.15
CA PHE A 207 -17.08 -6.39 -1.28
C PHE A 207 -16.56 -5.81 0.04
N ASN A 208 -16.46 -4.49 0.17
CA ASN A 208 -16.02 -3.85 1.41
C ASN A 208 -16.97 -4.24 2.55
N PRO A 209 -16.46 -4.83 3.64
CA PRO A 209 -17.26 -5.02 4.84
C PRO A 209 -17.66 -3.67 5.45
N PRO A 210 -18.73 -3.62 6.26
CA PRO A 210 -19.00 -2.45 7.09
C PRO A 210 -17.82 -2.20 8.04
N VAL A 211 -17.56 -0.94 8.37
CA VAL A 211 -16.55 -0.60 9.39
C VAL A 211 -17.21 -0.75 10.75
N ALA A 212 -16.49 -1.34 11.71
CA ALA A 212 -16.96 -1.37 13.09
C ALA A 212 -17.16 0.06 13.62
N PRO A 213 -18.18 0.34 14.44
CA PRO A 213 -18.27 1.62 15.13
C PRO A 213 -17.00 1.84 15.95
N GLY A 214 -16.41 3.03 15.82
CA GLY A 214 -15.24 3.45 16.60
C GLY A 214 -15.57 3.80 18.04
#